data_AF-A0A820W8M9-F1
#
_entry.id   AF-A0A820W8M9-F1
#
_cell.length_a   1.000
_cell.length_b   1.000
_cell.length_c   1.000
_cell.angle_alpha   90.00
_cell.angle_beta   90.00
_cell.angle_gamma   90.00
#
_symmetry.space_group_name_H-M   'P 1'
#
loop_
_entity.id
_entity.type
_entity.pdbx_description
1 polymer ?
#
loop_
_entity_poly.entity_id
_entity_poly.type
_entity_poly.pdbx_seq_one_letter_code
_entity_poly.pdbx_strand_id
1 'polypeptide(L)'
;MKYTQDVEYAAAEILAINAGHYVRFAFDKPVLSLYTLIYSTYWYWIVWLADFTLLLLPCIERPAYFTDVPPWVALIIETIALSILFASFILSMHLQDKRKLLSEAVFPYIFLAVFLLTSTDMIIYYALTLKGYYYVRWSRPLRVFFPFALQAGQNVRRVIRNILRTLPNIGNVMFLFLFSVLTFTLLGVGILKNKKLTYPNGSEYFTNYLDTAWDLYVLTTTANNPDV
;
A
#
# COMPACT_ATOMS: atom_id res chain seq x y z
N MET A 1 -34.99 -16.96 26.93
CA MET A 1 -34.05 -17.38 25.86
C MET A 1 -34.30 -16.71 24.53
N LYS A 2 -35.55 -16.61 24.02
CA LYS A 2 -35.81 -15.91 22.74
C LYS A 2 -35.46 -14.41 22.80
N TYR A 3 -35.92 -13.77 23.87
CA TYR A 3 -35.68 -12.33 24.14
C TYR A 3 -34.19 -11.94 24.22
N THR A 4 -33.34 -12.79 24.80
CA THR A 4 -31.90 -12.52 24.90
C THR A 4 -31.22 -12.60 23.55
N GLN A 5 -31.66 -13.51 22.68
CA GLN A 5 -31.14 -13.60 21.32
C GLN A 5 -31.58 -12.39 20.47
N ASP A 6 -32.83 -11.96 20.63
CA ASP A 6 -33.36 -10.80 19.90
C ASP A 6 -32.59 -9.51 20.23
N VAL A 7 -32.14 -9.34 21.48
CA VAL A 7 -31.29 -8.21 21.90
C VAL A 7 -29.88 -8.31 21.31
N GLU A 8 -29.27 -9.49 21.28
CA GLU A 8 -27.95 -9.70 20.66
C GLU A 8 -28.00 -9.44 19.14
N TYR A 9 -29.09 -9.80 18.48
CA TYR A 9 -29.30 -9.50 17.06
C TYR A 9 -29.41 -8.00 16.79
N ALA A 10 -30.22 -7.29 17.59
CA ALA A 10 -30.35 -5.83 17.47
C ALA A 10 -29.01 -5.12 17.70
N ALA A 11 -28.21 -5.59 18.68
CA ALA A 11 -26.89 -5.04 18.94
C ALA A 11 -25.93 -5.27 17.76
N ALA A 12 -25.92 -6.46 17.16
CA ALA A 12 -25.11 -6.77 15.98
C ALA A 12 -25.54 -5.93 14.75
N GLU A 13 -26.85 -5.69 14.58
CA GLU A 13 -27.37 -4.87 13.49
C GLU A 13 -26.97 -3.39 13.63
N ILE A 14 -27.06 -2.82 14.84
CA ILE A 14 -26.59 -1.45 15.11
C ILE A 14 -25.09 -1.32 14.82
N LEU A 15 -24.31 -2.32 15.22
CA LEU A 15 -22.86 -2.36 14.99
C LEU A 15 -22.56 -2.45 13.48
N ALA A 16 -23.32 -3.25 12.74
CA ALA A 16 -23.23 -3.35 11.27
C ALA A 16 -23.52 -2.02 10.58
N ILE A 17 -24.59 -1.34 10.99
CA ILE A 17 -25.00 -0.04 10.45
C ILE A 17 -23.91 0.99 10.69
N ASN A 18 -23.36 1.06 11.92
CA ASN A 18 -22.25 1.96 12.25
C ASN A 18 -20.98 1.68 11.43
N ALA A 19 -20.73 0.42 11.08
CA ALA A 19 -19.63 0.03 10.21
C ALA A 19 -19.93 0.25 8.70
N GLY A 20 -21.12 0.71 8.33
CA GLY A 20 -21.51 0.93 6.93
C GLY A 20 -21.82 -0.37 6.17
N HIS A 21 -22.22 -1.42 6.87
CA HIS A 21 -22.65 -2.69 6.30
C HIS A 21 -24.18 -2.84 6.36
N TYR A 22 -24.82 -3.09 5.22
CA TYR A 22 -26.18 -3.61 5.19
C TYR A 22 -26.12 -5.13 5.34
N VAL A 23 -26.51 -5.60 6.52
CA VAL A 23 -26.44 -7.00 6.93
C VAL A 23 -27.84 -7.59 6.79
N ARG A 24 -28.09 -8.32 5.69
CA ARG A 24 -29.25 -9.22 5.56
C ARG A 24 -28.77 -10.65 5.80
N PHE A 25 -28.65 -11.06 7.05
CA PHE A 25 -28.33 -12.45 7.38
C PHE A 25 -29.48 -13.10 8.14
N ALA A 26 -29.82 -14.33 7.76
CA ALA A 26 -30.49 -15.26 8.65
C ALA A 26 -29.41 -15.78 9.60
N PHE A 27 -29.37 -15.25 10.82
CA PHE A 27 -28.28 -15.58 11.73
C PHE A 27 -28.49 -16.95 12.37
N ASP A 28 -27.67 -17.92 11.96
CA ASP A 28 -27.35 -19.05 12.81
C ASP A 28 -26.45 -18.56 13.96
N LYS A 29 -26.66 -19.07 15.19
CA LYS A 29 -25.88 -18.70 16.40
C LYS A 29 -24.35 -18.65 16.20
N PRO A 30 -23.68 -19.58 15.49
CA PRO A 30 -22.23 -19.50 15.28
C PRO A 30 -21.79 -18.28 14.47
N VAL A 31 -22.59 -17.84 13.49
CA VAL A 31 -22.28 -16.66 12.66
C VAL A 31 -22.34 -15.39 13.48
N LEU A 32 -23.29 -15.31 14.41
CA LEU A 32 -23.43 -14.18 15.34
C LEU A 32 -22.20 -14.05 16.25
N SER A 33 -21.72 -15.16 16.82
CA SER A 33 -20.53 -15.19 17.68
C SER A 33 -19.25 -14.75 16.95
N LEU A 34 -19.09 -15.21 15.70
CA LEU A 34 -17.97 -14.76 14.86
C LEU A 34 -18.07 -13.28 14.50
N TYR A 35 -19.30 -12.80 14.25
CA TYR A 35 -19.56 -11.40 13.98
C TYR A 35 -19.19 -10.53 15.19
N THR A 36 -19.67 -10.86 16.38
CA THR A 36 -19.32 -10.10 17.59
C THR A 36 -17.82 -10.15 17.90
N LEU A 37 -17.14 -11.25 17.60
CA LEU A 37 -15.68 -11.36 17.74
C LEU A 37 -14.93 -10.39 16.81
N ILE A 38 -15.21 -10.40 15.49
CA ILE A 38 -14.51 -9.51 14.54
C ILE A 38 -14.69 -8.05 14.91
N TYR A 39 -15.94 -7.69 15.23
CA TYR A 39 -16.30 -6.31 15.51
C TYR A 39 -16.01 -5.90 16.96
N SER A 40 -15.43 -6.79 17.76
CA SER A 40 -14.95 -6.46 19.10
C SER A 40 -13.76 -5.50 19.02
N THR A 41 -13.69 -4.59 19.99
CA THR A 41 -12.56 -3.66 20.13
C THR A 41 -11.23 -4.39 20.32
N TYR A 42 -11.23 -5.54 21.01
CA TYR A 42 -10.03 -6.34 21.24
C TYR A 42 -9.46 -6.89 19.94
N TRP A 43 -10.30 -7.49 19.09
CA TRP A 43 -9.85 -8.02 17.80
C TRP A 43 -9.32 -6.92 16.89
N TYR A 44 -9.99 -5.76 16.87
CA TYR A 44 -9.53 -4.58 16.13
C TYR A 44 -8.10 -4.18 16.52
N TRP A 45 -7.80 -4.08 17.83
CA TRP A 45 -6.46 -3.73 18.30
C TRP A 45 -5.41 -4.80 17.99
N ILE A 46 -5.76 -6.09 18.09
CA ILE A 46 -4.84 -7.19 17.74
C ILE A 46 -4.41 -7.09 16.27
N VAL A 47 -5.38 -6.87 15.37
CA VAL A 47 -5.11 -6.71 13.94
C VAL A 47 -4.26 -5.46 13.67
N TRP A 48 -4.61 -4.35 14.31
CA TRP A 48 -3.84 -3.10 14.19
C TRP A 48 -2.40 -3.24 14.68
N LEU A 49 -2.19 -3.92 15.80
CA LEU A 49 -0.85 -4.19 16.33
C LEU A 49 -0.07 -5.08 15.36
N ALA A 50 -0.68 -6.12 14.79
CA ALA A 50 -0.03 -6.97 13.79
C ALA A 50 0.40 -6.16 12.55
N ASP A 51 -0.50 -5.33 11.99
CA ASP A 51 -0.18 -4.43 10.87
C ASP A 51 0.95 -3.45 11.23
N PHE A 52 0.86 -2.83 12.40
CA PHE A 52 1.87 -1.89 12.89
C PHE A 52 3.24 -2.56 13.06
N THR A 53 3.29 -3.78 13.61
CA THR A 53 4.54 -4.54 13.75
C THR A 53 5.18 -4.86 12.40
N LEU A 54 4.40 -5.19 11.36
CA LEU A 54 4.93 -5.43 10.01
C LEU A 54 5.55 -4.17 9.39
N LEU A 55 4.93 -3.01 9.62
CA LEU A 55 5.41 -1.72 9.10
C LEU A 55 6.63 -1.20 9.85
N LEU A 56 6.79 -1.54 11.14
CA LEU A 56 7.97 -1.19 11.94
C LEU A 56 9.13 -2.19 11.78
N LEU A 57 8.87 -3.40 11.28
CA LEU A 57 9.90 -4.43 11.11
C LEU A 57 11.15 -3.97 10.31
N PRO A 58 11.03 -3.11 9.27
CA PRO A 58 12.21 -2.55 8.57
C PRO A 58 13.19 -1.79 9.47
N CYS A 59 12.77 -1.31 10.64
CA CYS A 59 13.65 -0.62 11.59
C CYS A 59 14.71 -1.55 12.22
N ILE A 60 14.41 -2.85 12.29
CA ILE A 60 15.29 -3.90 12.83
C ILE A 60 15.86 -4.82 11.73
N GLU A 61 15.19 -4.93 10.58
CA GLU A 61 15.67 -5.73 9.46
C GLU A 61 16.83 -5.06 8.70
N ARG A 62 17.73 -5.87 8.11
CA ARG A 62 18.85 -5.35 7.31
C ARG A 62 18.38 -4.57 6.07
N PRO A 63 18.94 -3.38 5.75
CA PRO A 63 19.90 -2.61 6.56
C PRO A 63 19.22 -2.03 7.80
N ALA A 64 19.68 -2.43 8.99
CA ALA A 64 19.02 -2.05 10.24
C ALA A 64 19.41 -0.63 10.62
N TYR A 65 18.44 0.17 11.05
CA TYR A 65 18.71 1.52 11.54
C TYR A 65 19.09 1.53 13.04
N PHE A 66 18.38 0.73 13.86
CA PHE A 66 18.57 0.74 15.32
C PHE A 66 19.46 -0.40 15.83
N THR A 67 19.20 -1.64 15.42
CA THR A 67 19.88 -2.82 15.96
C THR A 67 19.89 -3.94 14.94
N ASP A 68 21.07 -4.48 14.66
CA ASP A 68 21.23 -5.64 13.81
C ASP A 68 20.79 -6.91 14.55
N VAL A 69 19.51 -7.27 14.38
CA VAL A 69 19.00 -8.56 14.86
C VAL A 69 19.35 -9.68 13.89
N PRO A 70 19.54 -10.92 14.37
CA PRO A 70 19.68 -12.07 13.51
C PRO A 70 18.48 -12.22 12.56
N PRO A 71 18.67 -12.62 11.29
CA PRO A 71 17.60 -12.70 10.29
C PRO A 71 16.41 -13.58 10.71
N TRP A 72 16.66 -14.64 11.49
CA TRP A 72 15.62 -15.55 11.96
C TRP A 72 14.64 -14.88 12.95
N VAL A 73 15.10 -13.91 13.74
CA VAL A 73 14.24 -13.18 14.70
C VAL A 73 13.19 -12.37 13.96
N ALA A 74 13.62 -11.58 12.97
CA ALA A 74 12.73 -10.78 12.14
C ALA A 74 11.73 -11.67 11.38
N LEU A 75 12.18 -12.80 10.86
CA LEU A 75 11.30 -13.76 10.17
C LEU A 75 10.24 -14.34 11.10
N ILE A 76 10.58 -14.70 12.34
CA ILE A 76 9.58 -15.19 13.31
C ILE A 76 8.52 -14.13 13.60
N ILE A 77 8.94 -12.89 13.88
CA ILE A 77 8.00 -11.78 14.14
C ILE A 77 7.08 -11.57 12.93
N GLU A 78 7.66 -11.57 11.72
CA GLU A 78 6.90 -11.42 10.47
C GLU A 78 5.90 -12.57 10.28
N THR A 79 6.30 -13.83 10.52
CA THR A 79 5.38 -14.98 10.38
C THR A 79 4.21 -14.91 11.36
N ILE A 80 4.46 -14.49 12.61
CA ILE A 80 3.39 -14.32 13.62
C ILE A 80 2.42 -13.24 13.16
N ALA A 81 2.92 -12.07 12.76
CA ALA A 81 2.05 -10.99 12.31
C ALA A 81 1.25 -11.37 11.06
N LEU A 82 1.90 -11.96 10.05
CA LEU A 82 1.22 -12.45 8.84
C LEU A 82 0.14 -13.49 9.16
N SER A 83 0.38 -14.38 10.14
CA SER A 83 -0.60 -15.39 10.54
C SER A 83 -1.87 -14.78 11.14
N ILE A 84 -1.73 -13.73 11.97
CA ILE A 84 -2.85 -12.99 12.57
C ILE A 84 -3.67 -12.29 11.49
N LEU A 85 -2.99 -11.66 10.53
CA LEU A 85 -3.66 -10.97 9.41
C LEU A 85 -4.37 -11.96 8.49
N PHE A 86 -3.76 -13.12 8.22
CA PHE A 86 -4.37 -14.17 7.41
C PHE A 86 -5.61 -14.78 8.09
N ALA A 87 -5.55 -15.02 9.40
CA ALA A 87 -6.71 -15.46 10.18
C ALA A 87 -7.84 -14.42 10.13
N SER A 88 -7.50 -13.14 10.29
CA SER A 88 -8.44 -12.01 10.18
C SER A 88 -9.08 -11.91 8.80
N PHE A 89 -8.31 -12.20 7.76
CA PHE A 89 -8.79 -12.25 6.38
C PHE A 89 -9.77 -13.40 6.16
N ILE A 90 -9.44 -14.63 6.56
CA ILE A 90 -10.36 -15.79 6.44
C ILE A 90 -11.67 -15.50 7.15
N LEU A 91 -11.58 -15.01 8.38
CA LEU A 91 -12.74 -14.70 9.21
C LEU A 91 -13.61 -13.61 8.57
N SER A 92 -12.98 -12.60 7.96
CA SER A 92 -13.67 -11.56 7.19
C SER A 92 -14.34 -12.09 5.93
N MET A 93 -13.68 -13.00 5.20
CA MET A 93 -14.22 -13.63 3.99
C MET A 93 -15.43 -14.52 4.30
N HIS A 94 -15.43 -15.18 5.46
CA HIS A 94 -16.54 -16.02 5.89
C HIS A 94 -17.82 -15.22 6.20
N LEU A 95 -17.67 -14.00 6.73
CA LEU A 95 -18.79 -13.13 7.08
C LEU A 95 -19.26 -12.20 5.95
N GLN A 96 -18.52 -12.10 4.85
CA GLN A 96 -18.91 -11.23 3.74
C GLN A 96 -20.02 -11.85 2.88
N ASP A 97 -21.02 -11.03 2.54
CA ASP A 97 -21.99 -11.39 1.51
C ASP A 97 -21.27 -11.58 0.16
N LYS A 98 -21.50 -12.73 -0.47
CA LYS A 98 -20.94 -13.10 -1.77
C LYS A 98 -21.17 -12.03 -2.84
N ARG A 99 -22.28 -11.27 -2.77
CA ARG A 99 -22.57 -10.17 -3.72
C ARG A 99 -21.63 -8.96 -3.52
N LYS A 100 -21.36 -8.60 -2.26
CA LYS A 100 -20.42 -7.51 -1.93
C LYS A 100 -18.98 -7.92 -2.25
N LEU A 101 -18.65 -9.19 -2.03
CA LEU A 101 -17.35 -9.76 -2.40
C LEU A 101 -17.08 -9.64 -3.91
N LEU A 102 -18.05 -9.97 -4.77
CA LEU A 102 -17.91 -9.85 -6.22
C LEU A 102 -17.72 -8.39 -6.68
N SER A 103 -18.43 -7.44 -6.06
CA SER A 103 -18.27 -6.01 -6.39
C SER A 103 -16.93 -5.42 -5.91
N GLU A 104 -16.31 -5.99 -4.89
CA GLU A 104 -15.06 -5.50 -4.29
C GLU A 104 -13.90 -6.49 -4.44
N ALA A 105 -14.00 -7.43 -5.38
CA ALA A 105 -13.14 -8.62 -5.45
C ALA A 105 -11.64 -8.30 -5.58
N VAL A 106 -11.30 -7.12 -6.11
CA VAL A 106 -9.91 -6.69 -6.32
C VAL A 106 -9.08 -6.72 -5.04
N PHE A 107 -9.62 -6.24 -3.90
CA PHE A 107 -8.83 -6.11 -2.67
C PHE A 107 -8.53 -7.45 -1.99
N PRO A 108 -9.50 -8.38 -1.84
CA PRO A 108 -9.21 -9.74 -1.40
C PRO A 108 -8.19 -10.48 -2.26
N TYR A 109 -8.22 -10.32 -3.59
CA TYR A 109 -7.21 -10.92 -4.47
C TYR A 109 -5.83 -10.29 -4.28
N ILE A 110 -5.76 -8.96 -4.12
CA ILE A 110 -4.50 -8.27 -3.79
C ILE A 110 -3.93 -8.79 -2.46
N PHE A 111 -4.77 -8.95 -1.43
CA PHE A 111 -4.32 -9.51 -0.15
C PHE A 111 -3.70 -10.89 -0.32
N LEU A 112 -4.41 -11.79 -1.00
CA LEU A 112 -3.94 -13.16 -1.22
C LEU A 112 -2.65 -13.17 -2.04
N ALA A 113 -2.57 -12.37 -3.10
CA ALA A 113 -1.37 -12.25 -3.92
C ALA A 113 -0.18 -11.73 -3.10
N VAL A 114 -0.36 -10.65 -2.33
CA VAL A 114 0.70 -10.07 -1.49
C VAL A 114 1.11 -11.04 -0.39
N PHE A 115 0.17 -11.75 0.25
CA PHE A 115 0.46 -12.77 1.24
C PHE A 115 1.31 -13.91 0.66
N LEU A 116 0.99 -14.40 -0.54
CA LEU A 116 1.76 -15.46 -1.20
C LEU A 116 3.15 -14.97 -1.62
N LEU A 117 3.25 -13.75 -2.17
CA LEU A 117 4.52 -13.15 -2.59
C LEU A 117 5.45 -12.92 -1.39
N THR A 118 4.93 -12.36 -0.29
CA THR A 118 5.69 -12.13 0.95
C THR A 118 6.14 -13.44 1.60
N SER A 119 5.26 -14.44 1.68
CA SER A 119 5.62 -15.77 2.21
C SER A 119 6.71 -16.45 1.36
N THR A 120 6.61 -16.34 0.04
CA THR A 120 7.61 -16.92 -0.87
C THR A 120 8.96 -16.20 -0.76
N ASP A 121 8.96 -14.87 -0.71
CA ASP A 121 10.15 -14.05 -0.51
C ASP A 121 10.84 -14.36 0.84
N MET A 122 10.07 -14.57 1.92
CA MET A 122 10.60 -14.98 3.22
C MET A 122 11.36 -16.31 3.15
N ILE A 123 10.77 -17.33 2.51
CA ILE A 123 11.38 -18.66 2.38
C ILE A 123 12.67 -18.57 1.56
N ILE A 124 12.64 -17.84 0.43
CA ILE A 124 13.80 -17.63 -0.43
C ILE A 124 14.92 -16.89 0.32
N TYR A 125 14.56 -15.81 1.03
CA TYR A 125 15.51 -15.03 1.82
C TYR A 125 16.20 -15.89 2.88
N TYR A 126 15.44 -16.68 3.64
CA TYR A 126 16.01 -17.56 4.65
C TYR A 126 16.93 -18.62 4.04
N ALA A 127 16.47 -19.29 2.97
CA ALA A 127 17.25 -20.33 2.30
C ALA A 127 18.57 -19.82 1.71
N LEU A 128 18.58 -18.61 1.14
CA LEU A 128 19.79 -17.99 0.59
C LEU A 128 20.72 -17.48 1.70
N THR A 129 20.15 -16.95 2.79
CA THR A 129 20.91 -16.50 3.96
C THR A 129 21.66 -17.66 4.62
N LEU A 130 21.04 -18.84 4.73
CA LEU A 130 21.71 -20.05 5.24
C LEU A 130 22.91 -20.48 4.39
N LYS A 131 22.87 -20.20 3.08
CA LYS A 131 23.97 -20.48 2.15
C LYS A 131 25.02 -19.36 2.08
N GLY A 132 24.83 -18.27 2.82
CA GLY A 132 25.74 -17.12 2.84
C GLY A 132 25.62 -16.18 1.64
N TYR A 133 24.56 -16.29 0.82
CA TYR A 133 24.35 -15.38 -0.31
C TYR A 133 23.62 -14.10 0.12
N TYR A 134 24.02 -12.98 -0.48
CA TYR A 134 23.29 -11.72 -0.33
C TYR A 134 22.00 -11.73 -1.17
N TYR A 135 20.88 -11.38 -0.54
CA TYR A 135 19.57 -11.27 -1.19
C TYR A 135 18.81 -10.04 -0.71
N VAL A 136 18.23 -9.30 -1.65
CA VAL A 136 17.39 -8.13 -1.37
C VAL A 136 15.92 -8.56 -1.30
N ARG A 137 15.28 -8.28 -0.17
CA ARG A 137 13.86 -8.59 0.06
C ARG A 137 12.97 -7.57 -0.66
N TRP A 138 12.45 -7.95 -1.82
CA TRP A 138 11.59 -7.09 -2.66
C TRP A 138 10.14 -7.07 -2.17
N SER A 139 9.73 -7.99 -1.29
CA SER A 139 8.36 -8.05 -0.78
C SER A 139 8.04 -6.99 0.30
N ARG A 140 9.05 -6.33 0.87
CA ARG A 140 8.88 -5.36 1.98
C ARG A 140 7.94 -4.20 1.66
N PRO A 141 8.03 -3.51 0.49
CA PRO A 141 7.11 -2.42 0.17
C PRO A 141 5.66 -2.89 0.05
N LEU A 142 5.43 -4.18 -0.23
CA LEU A 142 4.09 -4.74 -0.35
C LEU A 142 3.37 -4.84 1.00
N ARG A 143 4.08 -4.77 2.14
CA ARG A 143 3.46 -4.82 3.47
C ARG A 143 2.44 -3.70 3.70
N VAL A 144 2.59 -2.57 3.00
CA VAL A 144 1.65 -1.44 3.04
C VAL A 144 0.25 -1.82 2.55
N PHE A 145 0.11 -2.91 1.78
CA PHE A 145 -1.19 -3.37 1.29
C PHE A 145 -2.03 -4.15 2.32
N PHE A 146 -1.42 -4.72 3.36
CA PHE A 146 -2.14 -5.53 4.35
C PHE A 146 -3.24 -4.74 5.10
N PRO A 147 -2.97 -3.51 5.60
CA PRO A 147 -4.01 -2.69 6.24
C PRO A 147 -5.19 -2.38 5.31
N PHE A 148 -4.95 -2.22 4.01
CA PHE A 148 -6.00 -1.85 3.04
C PHE A 148 -6.96 -2.99 2.78
N ALA A 149 -6.46 -4.22 2.76
CA ALA A 149 -7.24 -5.40 2.45
C ALA A 149 -8.19 -5.82 3.59
N LEU A 150 -7.89 -5.43 4.82
CA LEU A 150 -8.68 -5.78 5.99
C LEU A 150 -9.89 -4.84 6.17
N GLN A 151 -10.78 -5.19 7.09
CA GLN A 151 -11.99 -4.41 7.36
C GLN A 151 -11.66 -3.00 7.88
N ALA A 152 -10.57 -2.86 8.65
CA ALA A 152 -10.07 -1.57 9.13
C ALA A 152 -9.69 -0.60 7.99
N GLY A 153 -9.28 -1.13 6.82
CA GLY A 153 -8.86 -0.33 5.66
C GLY A 153 -9.97 0.16 4.74
N GLN A 154 -11.25 -0.09 5.04
CA GLN A 154 -12.37 0.27 4.12
C GLN A 154 -12.40 1.75 3.74
N ASN A 155 -12.20 2.65 4.70
CA ASN A 155 -12.17 4.09 4.43
C ASN A 155 -11.01 4.47 3.51
N VAL A 156 -9.83 3.88 3.74
CA VAL A 156 -8.65 4.12 2.91
C VAL A 156 -8.86 3.60 1.49
N ARG A 157 -9.47 2.41 1.32
CA ARG A 157 -9.84 1.87 0.00
C ARG A 157 -10.75 2.80 -0.79
N ARG A 158 -11.71 3.46 -0.12
CA ARG A 158 -12.59 4.46 -0.76
C ARG A 158 -11.79 5.68 -1.23
N VAL A 159 -10.89 6.20 -0.40
CA VAL A 159 -10.01 7.33 -0.76
C VAL A 159 -9.12 6.98 -1.95
N ILE A 160 -8.46 5.82 -1.93
CA ILE A 160 -7.62 5.35 -3.04
C ILE A 160 -8.45 5.24 -4.33
N ARG A 161 -9.66 4.66 -4.25
CA ARG A 161 -10.55 4.55 -5.42
C ARG A 161 -10.93 5.92 -5.98
N ASN A 162 -11.13 6.92 -5.12
CA ASN A 162 -11.42 8.28 -5.56
C ASN A 162 -10.20 8.91 -6.26
N ILE A 163 -9.00 8.76 -5.70
CA ILE A 163 -7.75 9.24 -6.33
C ILE A 163 -7.57 8.58 -7.71
N LEU A 164 -7.71 7.26 -7.78
CA LEU A 164 -7.56 6.51 -9.03
C LEU A 164 -8.63 6.88 -10.08
N ARG A 165 -9.85 7.23 -9.66
CA ARG A 165 -10.90 7.73 -10.55
C ARG A 165 -10.59 9.12 -11.12
N THR A 166 -9.85 9.95 -10.39
CA THR A 166 -9.42 11.28 -10.87
C THR A 166 -8.18 11.22 -11.76
N LEU A 167 -7.40 10.14 -11.69
CA LEU A 167 -6.14 9.98 -12.41
C LEU A 167 -6.26 10.11 -13.93
N PRO A 168 -7.29 9.55 -14.62
CA PRO A 168 -7.43 9.72 -16.07
C PRO A 168 -7.60 11.19 -16.49
N ASN A 169 -8.37 11.98 -15.72
CA ASN A 169 -8.57 13.39 -16.01
C ASN A 169 -7.27 14.20 -15.82
N ILE A 170 -6.54 13.91 -14.73
CA ILE A 170 -5.23 14.52 -14.47
C ILE A 170 -4.22 14.10 -15.54
N GLY A 171 -4.29 12.85 -16.03
CA GLY A 171 -3.42 12.31 -17.07
C GLY A 171 -3.42 13.12 -18.36
N ASN A 172 -4.59 13.62 -18.80
CA ASN A 172 -4.69 14.48 -19.98
C ASN A 172 -3.91 15.80 -19.81
N VAL A 173 -4.03 16.42 -18.63
CA VAL A 173 -3.29 17.66 -18.30
C VAL A 173 -1.80 17.38 -18.17
N MET A 174 -1.42 16.28 -17.51
CA MET A 174 -0.03 15.85 -17.39
C MET A 174 0.61 15.58 -18.76
N PHE A 175 -0.14 15.00 -19.70
CA PHE A 175 0.35 14.79 -21.07
C PHE A 175 0.64 16.12 -21.77
N LEU A 176 -0.28 17.08 -21.71
CA LEU A 176 -0.09 18.42 -22.29
C LEU A 176 1.11 19.15 -21.65
N PHE A 177 1.26 19.00 -20.33
CA PHE A 177 2.38 19.55 -19.59
C PHE A 177 3.72 18.93 -20.00
N LEU A 178 3.81 17.60 -20.09
CA LEU A 178 5.04 16.94 -20.56
C LEU A 178 5.34 17.31 -22.02
N PHE A 179 4.31 17.40 -22.87
CA PHE A 179 4.46 17.84 -24.25
C PHE A 179 4.99 19.28 -24.34
N SER A 180 4.52 20.19 -23.47
CA SER A 180 5.03 21.57 -23.45
C SER A 180 6.49 21.61 -23.00
N VAL A 181 6.88 20.89 -21.95
CA VAL A 181 8.28 20.79 -21.49
C VAL A 181 9.18 20.26 -22.62
N LEU A 182 8.77 19.19 -23.31
CA LEU A 182 9.54 18.61 -24.42
C LEU A 182 9.63 19.58 -25.62
N THR A 183 8.57 20.33 -25.94
CA THR A 183 8.60 21.33 -27.01
C THR A 183 9.53 22.49 -26.66
N PHE A 184 9.48 23.00 -25.43
CA PHE A 184 10.40 24.03 -24.95
C PHE A 184 11.84 23.52 -24.88
N THR A 185 12.05 22.24 -24.62
CA THR A 185 13.37 21.59 -24.68
C THR A 185 13.93 21.65 -26.10
N LEU A 186 13.13 21.28 -27.11
CA LEU A 186 13.55 21.37 -28.52
C LEU A 186 13.93 22.82 -28.90
N LEU A 187 13.13 23.79 -28.47
CA LEU A 187 13.41 25.22 -28.69
C LEU A 187 14.69 25.67 -27.97
N GLY A 188 14.86 25.30 -26.70
CA GLY A 188 16.00 25.66 -25.87
C GLY A 188 17.31 25.14 -26.48
N VAL A 189 17.37 23.85 -26.81
CA VAL A 189 18.53 23.25 -27.50
C VAL A 189 18.75 23.90 -28.87
N GLY A 190 17.69 24.13 -29.65
CA GLY A 190 17.80 24.76 -30.97
C GLY A 190 18.37 26.19 -30.94
N ILE A 191 18.05 26.97 -29.91
CA ILE A 191 18.46 28.38 -29.79
C ILE A 191 19.80 28.54 -29.07
N LEU A 192 20.05 27.75 -28.02
CA LEU A 192 21.13 28.01 -27.05
C LEU A 192 22.37 27.14 -27.26
N LYS A 193 22.24 25.96 -27.89
CA LYS A 193 23.35 25.02 -28.09
C LYS A 193 24.60 25.63 -28.72
N ASN A 194 24.44 26.58 -29.64
CA ASN A 194 25.57 27.20 -30.36
C ASN A 194 26.06 28.51 -29.74
N LYS A 195 25.49 28.95 -28.60
CA LYS A 195 25.80 30.26 -28.01
C LYS A 195 26.98 30.25 -27.02
N LYS A 196 27.66 29.10 -26.84
CA LYS A 196 28.80 28.93 -25.91
C LYS A 196 28.51 29.46 -24.50
N LEU A 197 27.26 29.30 -24.05
CA LEU A 197 26.84 29.65 -22.69
C LEU A 197 27.29 28.53 -21.76
N THR A 198 27.76 28.88 -20.57
CA THR A 198 28.27 27.94 -19.56
C THR A 198 27.56 28.14 -18.23
N TYR A 199 27.15 27.04 -17.61
CA TYR A 199 26.60 26.99 -16.26
C TYR A 199 27.67 27.43 -15.23
N PRO A 200 27.29 27.76 -13.98
CA PRO A 200 28.23 28.14 -12.93
C PRO A 200 29.32 27.08 -12.64
N ASN A 201 29.03 25.81 -12.94
CA ASN A 201 29.95 24.67 -12.81
C ASN A 201 30.91 24.50 -14.02
N GLY A 202 30.80 25.35 -15.05
CA GLY A 202 31.59 25.29 -16.28
C GLY A 202 31.08 24.33 -17.36
N SER A 203 29.94 23.63 -17.15
CA SER A 203 29.35 22.81 -18.20
C SER A 203 28.60 23.66 -19.23
N GLU A 204 28.60 23.23 -20.49
CA GLU A 204 27.88 23.94 -21.55
C GLU A 204 26.36 23.86 -21.37
N TYR A 205 25.67 24.98 -21.61
CA TYR A 205 24.21 25.06 -21.57
C TYR A 205 23.55 24.28 -22.70
N PHE A 206 22.52 23.50 -22.35
CA PHE A 206 21.55 22.93 -23.29
C PHE A 206 22.14 22.18 -24.50
N THR A 207 23.13 21.31 -24.25
CA THR A 207 23.81 20.52 -25.28
C THR A 207 23.09 19.21 -25.61
N ASN A 208 22.67 18.48 -24.56
CA ASN A 208 21.96 17.22 -24.64
C ASN A 208 20.46 17.43 -24.39
N TYR A 209 19.63 16.81 -25.23
CA TYR A 209 18.18 16.97 -25.18
C TYR A 209 17.58 16.44 -23.87
N LEU A 210 18.00 15.26 -23.39
CA LEU A 210 17.43 14.67 -22.18
C LEU A 210 17.80 15.45 -20.92
N ASP A 211 19.04 15.93 -20.83
CA ASP A 211 19.50 16.74 -19.71
C ASP A 211 18.78 18.09 -19.70
N THR A 212 18.64 18.72 -20.87
CA THR A 212 17.84 19.95 -21.05
C THR A 212 16.38 19.74 -20.61
N ALA A 213 15.77 18.61 -20.97
CA ALA A 213 14.39 18.31 -20.62
C ALA A 213 14.23 18.12 -19.11
N TRP A 214 15.23 17.50 -18.47
CA TRP A 214 15.28 17.38 -17.02
C TRP A 214 15.42 18.75 -16.34
N ASP A 215 16.34 19.60 -16.81
CA ASP A 215 16.55 20.94 -16.24
C ASP A 215 15.32 21.83 -16.37
N LEU A 216 14.65 21.80 -17.54
CA LEU A 216 13.38 22.48 -17.78
C LEU A 216 12.25 21.90 -16.93
N TYR A 217 12.20 20.58 -16.75
CA TYR A 217 11.24 19.94 -15.86
C TYR A 217 11.44 20.38 -14.40
N VAL A 218 12.69 20.38 -13.92
CA VAL A 218 13.03 20.88 -12.57
C VAL A 218 12.66 22.36 -12.44
N LEU A 219 12.87 23.16 -13.50
CA LEU A 219 12.48 24.58 -13.54
C LEU A 219 10.97 24.79 -13.38
N THR A 220 10.13 23.87 -13.86
CA THR A 220 8.67 23.96 -13.62
C THR A 220 8.30 23.86 -12.14
N THR A 221 9.18 23.25 -11.33
CA THR A 221 9.06 23.20 -9.86
C THR A 221 9.83 24.33 -9.17
N THR A 222 10.46 25.23 -9.94
CA THR A 222 11.25 26.39 -9.49
C THR A 222 12.47 26.05 -8.63
N ALA A 223 12.89 24.79 -8.61
CA ALA A 223 13.96 24.33 -7.72
C ALA A 223 15.37 24.77 -8.16
N ASN A 224 15.54 25.16 -9.43
CA ASN A 224 16.81 25.58 -10.03
C ASN A 224 16.77 27.02 -10.60
N ASN A 225 15.84 27.86 -10.13
CA ASN A 225 15.83 29.30 -10.44
C ASN A 225 16.68 30.06 -9.40
N PRO A 226 17.65 30.91 -9.77
CA PRO A 226 17.98 31.44 -11.10
C PRO A 226 19.15 30.75 -11.83
N ASP A 227 19.49 29.52 -11.43
CA ASP A 227 20.69 28.82 -11.90
C ASP A 227 20.57 28.25 -13.32
N VAL A 228 19.35 28.07 -13.84
CA VAL A 228 19.01 27.53 -15.19
C VAL A 228 18.41 28.58 -16.12
#